data_AF-A0A9X5CG69-F1
#
_entry.id   AF-A0A9X5CG69-F1
#
_cell.length_a   1.000
_cell.length_b   1.000
_cell.length_c   1.000
_cell.angle_alpha   90.00
_cell.angle_beta   90.00
_cell.angle_gamma   90.00
#
_symmetry.space_group_name_H-M   'P 1'
#
loop_
_entity.id
_entity.type
_entity.pdbx_description
1 polymer ?
#
loop_
_entity_poly.entity_id
_entity_poly.type
_entity_poly.pdbx_seq_one_letter_code
_entity_poly.pdbx_strand_id
1 'polypeptide(L)' 'AEAYGLAPGASLTLLLPTPDGESTRRVPVEISGVVRSAATGTGEPTGYAPGPDLLRLLGTPGYSRVDVRTETPG' A
#
# COMPACT_ATOMS: atom_id res chain seq x y z
N ALA A 1 -12.13 -0.01 2.98
CA ALA A 1 -12.07 -1.08 4.00
C ALA A 1 -13.41 -1.81 4.11
N GLU A 2 -14.50 -1.12 4.48
CA GLU A 2 -15.83 -1.72 4.64
C GLU A 2 -16.32 -2.49 3.41
N ALA A 3 -16.19 -1.91 2.21
CA ALA A 3 -16.60 -2.55 0.95
C ALA A 3 -15.91 -3.91 0.67
N TYR A 4 -14.77 -4.17 1.32
CA TYR A 4 -13.97 -5.38 1.14
C TYR A 4 -13.83 -6.18 2.46
N GLY A 5 -14.57 -5.82 3.51
CA GLY A 5 -14.48 -6.49 4.81
C GLY A 5 -13.10 -6.42 5.47
N LEU A 6 -12.28 -5.41 5.16
CA LEU A 6 -10.92 -5.32 5.67
C LEU A 6 -10.90 -4.84 7.12
N ALA A 7 -10.24 -5.62 7.98
CA ALA A 7 -9.98 -5.34 9.38
C ALA A 7 -8.59 -5.85 9.76
N PRO A 8 -7.99 -5.39 10.87
CA PRO A 8 -6.75 -5.96 11.38
C PRO A 8 -6.83 -7.49 11.51
N GLY A 9 -5.80 -8.20 11.05
CA GLY A 9 -5.74 -9.67 10.99
C GLY A 9 -6.44 -10.30 9.78
N ALA A 10 -7.18 -9.53 8.98
CA ALA A 10 -7.73 -10.02 7.72
C ALA A 10 -6.61 -10.23 6.70
N SER A 11 -6.71 -11.30 5.90
CA SER A 11 -5.81 -11.51 4.76
C SER A 11 -6.41 -10.94 3.46
N LEU A 12 -5.55 -10.34 2.64
CA LEU A 12 -5.88 -9.86 1.31
C LEU A 12 -4.83 -10.38 0.33
N THR A 13 -5.22 -10.64 -0.92
CA THR A 13 -4.24 -10.90 -1.99
C THR A 13 -4.17 -9.69 -2.90
N LEU A 14 -2.99 -9.06 -2.98
CA LEU A 14 -2.71 -8.01 -3.95
C LEU A 14 -2.35 -8.64 -5.30
N LEU A 15 -2.89 -8.08 -6.37
CA LEU A 15 -2.56 -8.46 -7.75
C LEU A 15 -1.66 -7.38 -8.34
N LEU A 16 -0.40 -7.73 -8.58
CA LEU A 16 0.60 -6.82 -9.09
C LEU A 16 0.86 -7.14 -10.56
N PRO A 17 0.74 -6.18 -11.47
CA PRO A 17 1.15 -6.38 -12.85
C PRO A 17 2.63 -6.77 -12.91
N THR A 18 2.97 -7.75 -13.74
CA THR A 18 4.37 -7.99 -14.10
C THR A 18 4.87 -6.86 -15.02
N PRO A 19 6.19 -6.67 -15.17
CA PRO A 19 6.74 -5.60 -15.99
C PRO A 19 6.31 -5.65 -17.46
N ASP A 20 5.98 -6.84 -17.97
CA ASP A 20 5.43 -7.04 -19.32
C ASP A 20 3.94 -6.64 -19.43
N GLY A 21 3.25 -6.41 -18.31
CA GLY A 21 1.83 -6.05 -18.26
C GLY A 21 0.86 -7.17 -18.63
N GLU A 22 1.35 -8.35 -19.03
CA GLU A 22 0.52 -9.45 -19.54
C GLU A 22 0.09 -10.42 -18.44
N SER A 23 0.77 -10.40 -17.30
CA SER A 23 0.48 -11.30 -16.18
C SER A 23 0.39 -10.56 -14.85
N THR A 24 -0.16 -11.23 -13.84
CA THR A 24 -0.25 -10.69 -12.48
C THR A 24 0.40 -11.62 -11.48
N ARG A 25 1.23 -11.05 -10.62
CA ARG A 25 1.79 -11.71 -9.45
C ARG A 25 0.85 -11.53 -8.27
N ARG A 26 0.47 -12.64 -7.63
CA ARG A 26 -0.32 -12.66 -6.40
C ARG A 26 0.61 -12.47 -5.20
N VAL A 27 0.31 -11.50 -4.34
CA VAL A 27 1.04 -11.31 -3.08
C VAL A 27 0.05 -11.30 -1.92
N PRO A 28 0.05 -12.35 -1.08
CA PRO A 28 -0.75 -12.34 0.13
C PRO A 28 -0.19 -11.32 1.12
N VAL A 29 -1.08 -10.55 1.74
CA VAL A 29 -0.77 -9.58 2.79
C VAL A 29 -1.77 -9.73 3.92
N GLU A 30 -1.31 -9.44 5.13
CA GLU A 30 -2.16 -9.30 6.30
C GLU A 30 -2.39 -7.80 6.56
N ILE A 31 -3.65 -7.44 6.84
CA ILE A 31 -3.99 -6.08 7.23
C ILE A 31 -3.58 -5.88 8.68
N SER A 32 -2.67 -4.94 8.93
CA SER A 32 -2.26 -4.58 10.29
C SER A 32 -3.11 -3.47 10.91
N GLY A 33 -3.80 -2.68 10.09
CA GLY A 33 -4.55 -1.51 10.52
C GLY A 33 -5.42 -0.92 9.41
N VAL A 34 -6.44 -0.15 9.81
CA VAL A 34 -7.28 0.62 8.90
C VAL A 34 -7.24 2.08 9.31
N VAL A 35 -6.75 2.94 8.42
CA VAL A 35 -6.75 4.39 8.62
C VAL A 35 -7.96 5.00 7.92
N ARG A 36 -8.75 5.79 8.64
CA ARG A 36 -9.80 6.63 8.06
C ARG A 36 -9.26 8.04 7.97
N SER A 37 -9.00 8.51 6.75
CA SER A 37 -8.55 9.88 6.50
C SER A 37 -9.49 10.56 5.52
N ALA A 38 -9.94 11.76 5.86
CA ALA A 38 -10.62 12.65 4.93
C ALA A 38 -9.62 13.53 4.14
N ALA A 39 -8.33 13.47 4.48
CA ALA A 39 -7.34 14.43 4.02
C ALA A 39 -6.87 14.20 2.57
N THR A 40 -6.95 12.97 2.06
CA THR A 40 -6.37 12.66 0.74
C THR A 40 -7.31 12.98 -0.42
N GLY A 41 -8.60 13.26 -0.20
CA GLY A 41 -9.57 13.65 -1.24
C GLY A 41 -9.76 12.65 -2.39
N THR A 42 -8.96 11.58 -2.43
CA THR A 42 -8.97 10.53 -3.42
C THR A 42 -10.05 9.53 -3.02
N GLY A 43 -11.05 9.35 -3.89
CA GLY A 43 -12.07 8.31 -3.74
C GLY A 43 -11.54 6.89 -3.96
N GLU A 44 -10.25 6.75 -4.30
CA GLU A 44 -9.62 5.46 -4.56
C GLU A 44 -9.09 4.81 -3.28
N PRO A 45 -9.27 3.49 -3.11
CA PRO A 45 -8.66 2.75 -2.01
C PRO A 45 -7.14 2.81 -2.08
N THR A 46 -6.50 3.34 -1.04
CA THR A 46 -5.04 3.36 -0.89
C THR A 46 -4.60 2.55 0.34
N GLY A 47 -3.32 2.20 0.38
CA GLY A 47 -2.73 1.42 1.47
C GLY A 47 -1.29 1.85 1.76
N TYR A 48 -0.83 1.50 2.97
CA TYR A 48 0.53 1.74 3.43
C TYR A 48 1.18 0.41 3.79
N ALA A 49 2.49 0.31 3.59
CA ALA A 49 3.30 -0.82 4.02
C ALA A 49 4.64 -0.32 4.58
N PRO A 50 5.29 -1.08 5.49
CA PRO A 50 6.67 -0.79 5.88
C PRO A 50 7.60 -0.78 4.67
N GLY A 51 8.62 0.08 4.69
CA GLY A 51 9.56 0.24 3.56
C GLY A 51 10.09 -1.08 2.97
N PRO A 52 10.62 -2.02 3.78
CA PRO A 52 11.08 -3.32 3.27
C PRO A 52 9.98 -4.17 2.60
N ASP A 53 8.75 -4.08 3.08
CA ASP A 53 7.60 -4.79 2.51
C ASP A 53 7.11 -4.13 1.22
N LEU A 54 7.21 -2.79 1.17
CA LEU A 54 6.87 -1.99 0.01
C LEU A 54 7.80 -2.31 -1.17
N LEU A 55 9.10 -2.56 -0.91
CA LEU A 55 10.03 -3.06 -1.93
C LEU A 55 9.65 -4.44 -2.47
N ARG A 56 9.28 -5.36 -1.57
CA ARG A 56 8.80 -6.71 -1.96
C ARG A 56 7.54 -6.62 -2.82
N LEU A 57 6.61 -5.74 -2.43
CA LEU A 57 5.37 -5.48 -3.14
C LEU A 57 5.63 -4.84 -4.51
N LEU A 58 6.44 -3.79 -4.61
CA LEU A 58 6.66 -3.11 -5.88
C LEU A 58 7.57 -3.87 -6.85
N GLY A 59 8.24 -4.94 -6.41
CA GLY A 59 9.09 -5.77 -7.27
C GLY A 59 10.24 -4.98 -7.93
N THR A 60 10.57 -3.80 -7.39
CA THR A 60 11.57 -2.87 -7.91
C THR A 60 12.81 -2.90 -7.03
N PRO A 61 14.02 -2.99 -7.61
CA PRO A 61 15.25 -2.77 -6.85
C PRO A 61 15.40 -1.27 -6.53
N GLY A 62 15.70 -0.94 -5.27
CA GLY A 62 15.98 0.43 -4.83
C GLY A 62 14.81 1.12 -4.11
N TYR A 63 15.09 2.25 -3.46
CA TYR A 63 14.12 2.95 -2.63
C TYR A 63 13.06 3.68 -3.46
N SER A 64 11.78 3.38 -3.20
CA SER A 64 10.66 4.21 -3.64
C SER A 64 10.76 5.53 -2.87
N ARG A 65 11.01 6.62 -3.59
CA ARG A 65 11.24 7.98 -3.07
C ARG A 65 10.38 8.29 -1.83
N VAL A 66 11.04 8.65 -0.73
CA VAL A 66 10.39 9.11 0.51
C VAL A 66 10.47 10.63 0.55
N ASP A 67 9.35 11.31 0.30
CA ASP A 67 9.24 12.75 0.59
C ASP A 67 8.87 12.92 2.07
N VAL A 68 9.83 13.38 2.88
CA VAL A 68 9.61 13.73 4.29
C VAL A 68 9.26 15.21 4.36
N ARG A 69 8.01 15.53 4.70
CA ARG A 69 7.60 16.88 5.09
C ARG A 69 7.59 16.97 6.61
N THR A 70 8.62 17.60 7.17
CA THR A 70 8.58 18.10 8.55
C THR A 70 7.93 19.48 8.53
N GLU A 71 7.00 19.74 9.43
CA GLU A 71 6.51 21.10 9.65
C GLU A 71 7.70 22.01 10.01
N THR A 72 7.78 23.18 9.39
CA THR A 72 8.65 24.25 9.87
C THR A 72 8.11 24.68 11.24
N PRO A 73 8.93 24.71 12.32
CA PRO A 73 8.49 25.36 13.55
C PRO A 73 8.15 26.82 13.22
N GLY A 74 7.03 27.30 13.77
CA GLY A 74 6.34 28.54 13.38
C GLY A 74 7.11 29.84 13.53
#